data_AF-A0A1U8CP50-F1
#
_entry.id   AF-A0A1U8CP50-F1
#
_cell.length_a   1.000
_cell.length_b   1.000
_cell.length_c   1.000
_cell.angle_alpha   90.00
_cell.angle_beta   90.00
_cell.angle_gamma   90.00
#
_symmetry.space_group_name_H-M   'P 1'
#
loop_
_entity.id
_entity.type
_entity.pdbx_description
1 polymer ?
#
loop_
_entity_poly.entity_id
_entity_poly.type
_entity_poly.pdbx_seq_one_letter_code
_entity_poly.pdbx_strand_id
1 'polypeptide(L)' 'MRGQLRRQAQREKLARRIVLLTQEMDAGLQAWKLRQQKLEEERKQEKGLKPKGISLRSPPPPQ' A
#
# COMPACT_ATOMS: atom_id res chain seq x y z
N MET A 1 -40.27 -13.89 23.39
CA MET A 1 -39.25 -12.81 23.47
C MET A 1 -37.79 -13.28 23.38
N ARG A 2 -37.35 -14.35 24.06
CA ARG A 2 -35.92 -14.77 24.08
C ARG A 2 -35.29 -15.10 22.71
N GLY A 3 -36.06 -15.67 21.78
CA GLY A 3 -35.56 -16.02 20.44
C GLY A 3 -35.22 -14.80 19.57
N GLN A 4 -35.92 -13.68 19.75
CA GLN A 4 -35.65 -12.45 19.00
C GLN A 4 -34.34 -11.81 19.47
N LEU A 5 -34.11 -11.76 20.79
CA LEU A 5 -32.85 -11.31 21.37
C LEU A 5 -31.67 -12.13 20.86
N ARG A 6 -31.82 -13.46 20.78
CA ARG A 6 -30.79 -14.34 20.21
C ARG A 6 -30.49 -14.02 18.74
N ARG A 7 -31.52 -13.84 17.91
CA ARG A 7 -31.34 -13.49 16.49
C ARG A 7 -30.68 -12.13 16.31
N GLN A 8 -31.02 -11.15 17.14
CA GLN A 8 -30.41 -9.83 17.10
C GLN A 8 -28.91 -9.91 17.42
N ALA A 9 -28.54 -10.59 18.51
CA ALA A 9 -27.14 -10.78 18.88
C ALA A 9 -26.35 -11.55 17.80
N GLN A 10 -26.94 -12.58 17.19
CA GLN A 10 -26.29 -13.32 16.10
C GLN A 10 -26.08 -12.46 14.85
N ARG A 11 -27.08 -11.67 14.46
CA ARG A 11 -26.97 -10.74 13.32
C ARG A 11 -25.93 -9.67 13.57
N GLU A 12 -25.89 -9.12 14.78
CA GLU A 12 -24.89 -8.12 15.16
C GLU A 12 -23.47 -8.70 15.12
N LYS A 13 -23.26 -9.90 15.68
CA LYS A 13 -21.97 -10.59 15.63
C LYS A 13 -21.53 -10.85 14.19
N LEU A 14 -22.46 -11.26 13.33
CA LEU A 14 -22.18 -11.48 11.92
C LEU A 14 -21.79 -10.17 11.21
N ALA A 15 -22.57 -9.10 11.40
CA ALA A 15 -22.28 -7.80 10.80
C ALA A 15 -20.91 -7.26 11.22
N ARG A 16 -20.58 -7.33 12.52
CA ARG A 16 -19.26 -6.95 13.05
C ARG A 16 -18.14 -7.73 12.39
N ARG A 17 -18.33 -9.05 12.21
CA ARG A 17 -17.33 -9.91 11.58
C ARG A 17 -17.15 -9.62 10.09
N ILE A 18 -18.24 -9.39 9.36
CA ILE A 18 -18.18 -9.01 7.94
C ILE A 18 -17.38 -7.72 7.78
N VAL A 19 -17.72 -6.68 8.55
CA VAL A 19 -17.03 -5.39 8.50
C VAL A 19 -15.54 -5.54 8.80
N LEU A 20 -15.18 -6.29 9.85
CA LEU A 20 -13.79 -6.54 10.21
C LEU A 20 -13.02 -7.20 9.06
N LEU A 21 -13.55 -8.29 8.50
CA LEU A 21 -12.88 -9.03 7.43
C LEU A 21 -12.73 -8.18 6.15
N THR A 22 -13.75 -7.39 5.80
CA THR A 22 -13.67 -6.48 4.66
C THR A 22 -12.58 -5.43 4.87
N GLN A 23 -12.50 -4.84 6.06
CA GLN A 23 -11.46 -3.87 6.40
C GLN A 23 -10.05 -4.47 6.32
N GLU A 24 -9.86 -5.67 6.86
CA GLU A 24 -8.58 -6.38 6.79
C GLU A 24 -8.17 -6.66 5.34
N MET A 25 -9.12 -7.08 4.51
CA MET A 25 -8.88 -7.35 3.09
C MET A 25 -8.55 -6.08 2.31
N ASP A 26 -9.31 -5.00 2.52
CA ASP A 26 -9.08 -3.72 1.84
C ASP A 26 -7.73 -3.12 2.24
N ALA A 27 -7.39 -3.16 3.53
CA ALA A 27 -6.09 -2.71 4.04
C ALA A 27 -4.94 -3.53 3.43
N GLY A 28 -5.10 -4.86 3.36
CA GLY A 28 -4.13 -5.76 2.73
C GLY A 28 -3.91 -5.43 1.25
N LEU A 29 -5.00 -5.22 0.49
CA LEU A 29 -4.93 -4.86 -0.93
C LEU A 29 -4.28 -3.50 -1.16
N GLN A 30 -4.62 -2.49 -0.34
CA GLN A 30 -4.00 -1.16 -0.42
C GLN A 30 -2.49 -1.23 -0.12
N ALA A 31 -2.10 -1.94 0.94
CA ALA A 31 -0.70 -2.11 1.30
C ALA A 31 0.08 -2.84 0.20
N TRP A 32 -0.50 -3.88 -0.41
CA TRP A 32 0.12 -4.59 -1.52
C TRP A 32 0.27 -3.69 -2.75
N LYS A 33 -0.78 -2.96 -3.13
CA LYS A 33 -0.74 -2.03 -4.27
C LYS A 33 0.34 -0.95 -4.08
N LEU A 34 0.46 -0.39 -2.88
CA LEU A 34 1.49 0.59 -2.57
C LEU A 34 2.90 0.01 -2.67
N ARG A 35 3.12 -1.23 -2.22
CA ARG A 35 4.41 -1.92 -2.38
C ARG A 35 4.75 -2.12 -3.85
N GLN A 36 3.78 -2.50 -4.69
CA GLN A 36 4.00 -2.65 -6.13
C GLN A 36 4.37 -1.32 -6.79
N GLN A 37 3.67 -0.22 -6.47
CA GLN A 37 4.00 1.10 -7.00
C GLN A 37 5.42 1.54 -6.62
N LYS A 38 5.82 1.34 -5.36
CA LYS A 38 7.19 1.66 -4.91
C LYS A 38 8.24 0.87 -5.67
N LEU A 39 8.03 -0.44 -5.87
CA LEU A 39 8.94 -1.29 -6.64
C LEU A 39 9.05 -0.82 -8.10
N GLU A 40 7.96 -0.37 -8.71
CA GLU A 40 8.00 0.18 -10.07
C GLU A 40 8.74 1.52 -10.14
N GLU A 41 8.54 2.41 -9.17
CA GLU A 41 9.24 3.68 -9.09
C GLU A 41 10.76 3.48 -8.91
N GLU A 42 11.17 2.60 -8.01
CA GLU A 42 12.57 2.24 -7.81
C GLU A 42 13.19 1.69 -9.10
N ARG A 43 12.48 0.79 -9.80
CA ARG A 43 12.93 0.26 -11.09
C ARG A 43 13.04 1.34 -12.18
N LYS A 44 12.17 2.35 -12.17
CA LYS A 44 12.25 3.48 -13.12
C LYS A 44 13.43 4.39 -12.80
N GLN A 45 13.72 4.63 -11.52
CA GLN A 45 14.90 5.41 -11.11
C GLN A 45 16.19 4.70 -11.50
N GLU A 46 16.29 3.39 -11.25
CA GLU A 46 17.48 2.59 -11.59
C GLU A 46 17.71 2.51 -13.11
N LYS A 47 16.64 2.37 -13.89
CA LYS A 47 16.71 2.35 -15.37
C LYS A 47 16.76 3.75 -15.99
N GLY A 48 16.83 4.79 -15.19
CA GLY A 48 16.94 6.17 -15.65
C GLY A 48 18.22 6.39 -16.47
N LEU A 49 18.12 7.20 -17.52
CA LEU A 49 19.31 7.66 -18.23
C LEU A 49 20.18 8.51 -17.29
N LYS A 50 21.51 8.37 -17.42
CA LYS A 50 22.45 9.18 -16.64
C LYS A 50 22.15 10.68 -16.84
N PRO A 51 22.19 11.50 -15.78
CA PRO A 51 21.99 12.93 -15.91
C PRO A 51 23.07 13.54 -16.81
N LYS A 52 22.67 14.45 -17.70
CA LYS A 52 23.56 15.15 -18.64
C LYS A 52 23.67 16.65 -18.28
N GLY A 53 24.62 17.34 -18.90
CA GLY A 53 24.75 18.80 -18.81
C GLY A 53 25.51 19.28 -17.57
N ILE A 54 24.86 20.12 -16.75
CA ILE A 54 25.48 20.85 -15.61
C ILE A 54 26.14 19.91 -14.59
N SER A 55 25.62 18.68 -14.46
CA SER A 55 26.16 17.65 -13.56
C SER A 55 27.54 17.10 -13.96
N LEU A 56 28.01 17.37 -15.18
CA LEU A 56 29.36 17.01 -15.66
C LEU A 56 30.37 18.16 -15.48
N ARG A 57 29.94 19.34 -15.02
CA ARG A 57 30.78 20.55 -14.93
C ARG A 57 31.61 20.63 -13.65
N SER A 58 31.75 19.53 -12.91
CA SER A 58 32.70 19.45 -11.80
C SER A 58 34.12 19.65 -12.35
N PRO A 59 34.88 20.66 -11.90
CA PRO A 59 36.26 20.83 -12.33
C PRO A 59 37.07 19.57 -11.95
N PRO A 60 38.05 19.17 -12.77
CA PRO A 60 38.90 18.02 -12.45
C PRO A 60 39.62 18.27 -11.12
N PRO A 61 39.84 17.22 -10.30
CA PRO A 61 40.58 17.35 -9.05
C PRO A 61 41.99 17.91 -9.33
N PRO A 62 42.52 18.78 -8.45
CA PRO A 62 43.88 19.29 -8.59
C PRO A 62 44.88 18.12 -8.56
N GLN A 63 45.79 18.11 -9.53
CA GLN A 63 46.89 17.13 -9.64
C GLN A 63 47.93 17.33 -8.55
#